data_AF-A0A9X1PGH4-F1
#
_entry.id   AF-A0A9X1PGH4-F1
#
_cell.length_a   1.000
_cell.length_b   1.000
_cell.length_c   1.000
_cell.angle_alpha   90.00
_cell.angle_beta   90.00
_cell.angle_gamma   90.00
#
_symmetry.space_group_name_H-M   'P 1'
#
loop_
_entity.id
_entity.type
_entity.pdbx_description
1 polymer ?
#
loop_
_entity_poly.entity_id
_entity_poly.type
_entity_poly.pdbx_seq_one_letter_code
_entity_poly.pdbx_strand_id
1 'polypeptide(L)'
;MKYCSLFLLLTLFACNQNTKNKDGQESGIVNDTIPAERKVVENSAVASYTEKVKDPLNDWRFSVDVYETKSTFNFLVKIKYKELDAEDNIKIPNFGIMPKVEVRKGKEELSCIIGFLDKSGEFKEYKLVQVKNQELKISTIKHYARTLYKVKK
;
A
#
# COMPACT_ATOMS: atom_id res chain seq x y z
N MET A 1 -10.21 61.55 -39.42
CA MET A 1 -11.62 61.18 -39.12
C MET A 1 -11.61 59.70 -38.80
N LYS A 2 -11.53 59.34 -37.51
CA LYS A 2 -12.67 58.94 -36.65
C LYS A 2 -13.38 57.71 -37.21
N TYR A 3 -12.91 56.51 -36.83
CA TYR A 3 -13.68 55.39 -36.25
C TYR A 3 -12.64 54.53 -35.51
N CYS A 4 -12.54 54.69 -34.19
CA CYS A 4 -13.22 53.82 -33.22
C CYS A 4 -12.59 52.43 -33.25
N SER A 5 -11.44 52.22 -32.59
CA SER A 5 -11.40 51.86 -31.16
C SER A 5 -12.54 50.93 -30.76
N LEU A 6 -12.50 49.68 -31.24
CA LEU A 6 -13.37 48.61 -30.74
C LEU A 6 -12.72 47.24 -30.91
N PHE A 7 -11.60 46.98 -30.23
CA PHE A 7 -11.21 45.62 -29.83
C PHE A 7 -10.28 45.66 -28.61
N LEU A 8 -10.70 46.44 -27.61
CA LEU A 8 -10.12 46.50 -26.26
C LEU A 8 -11.15 45.95 -25.26
N LEU A 9 -11.58 44.70 -25.45
CA LEU A 9 -12.53 44.06 -24.52
C LEU A 9 -12.43 42.52 -24.53
N LEU A 10 -11.24 41.98 -24.29
CA LEU A 10 -11.08 40.54 -24.03
C LEU A 10 -10.01 40.22 -22.97
N THR A 11 -9.83 41.12 -22.01
CA THR A 11 -8.94 40.95 -20.85
C THR A 11 -9.74 40.89 -19.55
N LEU A 12 -10.70 39.98 -19.41
CA LEU A 12 -11.35 39.68 -18.12
C LEU A 12 -11.77 38.20 -18.04
N PHE A 13 -10.79 37.30 -17.99
CA PHE A 13 -10.94 36.00 -17.34
C PHE A 13 -9.75 35.75 -16.41
N ALA A 14 -9.53 36.71 -15.50
CA ALA A 14 -8.78 36.45 -14.27
C ALA A 14 -9.71 35.68 -13.31
N CYS A 15 -9.62 34.35 -13.32
CA CYS A 15 -10.16 33.55 -12.22
C CYS A 15 -9.25 33.75 -11.00
N ASN A 16 -9.62 34.71 -10.16
CA ASN A 16 -9.14 34.80 -8.79
C ASN A 16 -9.77 33.67 -7.97
N GLN A 17 -9.17 32.48 -8.01
CA GLN A 17 -9.52 31.42 -7.07
C GLN A 17 -8.92 31.80 -5.73
N ASN A 18 -9.76 32.41 -4.88
CA ASN A 18 -9.50 32.52 -3.46
C ASN A 18 -9.13 31.14 -2.91
N THR A 19 -7.86 30.95 -2.61
CA THR A 19 -7.33 29.83 -1.83
C THR A 19 -7.91 29.96 -0.43
N LYS A 20 -9.13 29.43 -0.25
CA LYS A 20 -9.62 29.08 1.08
C LYS A 20 -8.70 27.97 1.57
N ASN A 21 -7.68 28.35 2.32
CA ASN A 21 -7.06 27.49 3.32
C ASN A 21 -8.21 26.95 4.16
N LYS A 22 -8.66 25.74 3.85
CA LYS A 22 -9.44 24.94 4.78
C LYS A 22 -8.43 24.48 5.80
N ASP A 23 -8.38 25.22 6.90
CA ASP A 23 -7.85 24.73 8.15
C ASP A 23 -8.29 23.28 8.33
N GLY A 24 -7.32 22.45 8.68
CA GLY A 24 -7.50 21.04 8.98
C GLY A 24 -8.59 20.89 10.02
N GLN A 25 -9.79 20.59 9.54
CA GLN A 25 -10.92 20.29 10.40
C GLN A 25 -10.67 18.89 10.94
N GLU A 26 -10.19 18.86 12.19
CA GLU A 26 -9.96 17.69 13.01
C GLU A 26 -11.09 16.68 12.79
N SER A 27 -10.75 15.60 12.10
CA SER A 27 -11.70 14.54 11.83
C SER A 27 -11.96 13.81 13.14
N GLY A 28 -13.24 13.60 13.44
CA GLY A 28 -13.73 13.16 14.74
C GLY A 28 -12.92 12.03 15.37
N ILE A 29 -12.66 12.19 16.67
CA ILE A 29 -11.94 11.25 17.53
C ILE A 29 -12.61 9.88 17.42
N VAL A 30 -11.98 8.97 16.69
CA VAL A 30 -12.26 7.55 16.79
C VAL A 30 -11.39 7.05 17.92
N ASN A 31 -12.00 6.51 18.98
CA ASN A 31 -11.27 5.83 20.06
C ASN A 31 -10.60 4.58 19.49
N ASP A 32 -9.41 4.78 18.94
CA ASP A 32 -8.55 3.72 18.43
C ASP A 32 -7.89 3.04 19.63
N THR A 33 -8.37 1.84 19.95
CA THR A 33 -7.88 1.05 21.08
C THR A 33 -6.58 0.31 20.75
N ILE A 34 -6.10 0.39 19.51
CA ILE A 34 -4.91 -0.32 19.05
C ILE A 34 -3.70 0.60 19.18
N PRO A 35 -2.62 0.16 19.87
CA PRO A 35 -1.43 0.98 20.00
C PRO A 35 -0.77 1.17 18.64
N ALA A 36 -0.31 2.40 18.37
CA ALA A 36 0.41 2.73 17.14
C ALA A 36 1.74 1.99 17.00
N GLU A 37 2.34 1.60 18.14
CA GLU A 37 3.57 0.82 18.21
C GLU A 37 3.36 -0.51 18.94
N ARG A 38 4.05 -1.55 18.45
CA ARG A 38 4.12 -2.85 19.13
C ARG A 38 5.05 -2.76 20.33
N LYS A 39 4.70 -3.47 21.40
CA LYS A 39 5.57 -3.63 22.58
C LYS A 39 6.72 -4.60 22.31
N VAL A 40 6.44 -5.66 21.54
CA VAL A 40 7.38 -6.72 21.18
C VAL A 40 7.29 -6.92 19.66
N VAL A 41 8.44 -7.08 19.02
CA VAL A 41 8.55 -7.38 17.59
C VAL A 41 9.34 -8.67 17.47
N GLU A 42 8.71 -9.69 16.91
CA GLU A 42 9.37 -10.97 16.66
C GLU A 42 10.29 -10.88 15.43
N ASN A 43 11.43 -11.58 15.48
CA ASN A 43 12.36 -11.63 14.36
C ASN A 43 11.96 -12.65 13.28
N SER A 44 10.96 -13.50 13.56
CA SER A 44 10.42 -14.46 12.59
C SER A 44 9.45 -13.80 11.63
N ALA A 45 9.37 -14.33 10.41
CA ALA A 45 8.36 -13.90 9.44
C ALA A 45 6.95 -14.26 9.97
N VAL A 46 6.01 -13.32 9.86
CA VAL A 46 4.59 -13.53 10.19
C VAL A 46 3.79 -14.14 9.03
N ALA A 47 4.32 -14.04 7.82
CA ALA A 47 3.79 -14.71 6.65
C ALA A 47 4.91 -14.92 5.63
N SER A 48 4.93 -16.10 5.01
CA SER A 48 5.97 -16.49 4.06
C SER A 48 5.40 -17.26 2.88
N TYR A 49 6.04 -17.11 1.73
CA TYR A 49 5.83 -17.94 0.55
C TYR A 49 7.18 -18.35 -0.01
N THR A 50 7.29 -19.61 -0.44
CA THR A 50 8.48 -20.10 -1.15
C THR A 50 8.08 -21.02 -2.29
N GLU A 51 8.74 -20.86 -3.43
CA GLU A 51 8.59 -21.73 -4.59
C GLU A 51 9.97 -22.04 -5.16
N LYS A 52 10.17 -23.27 -5.64
CA LYS A 52 11.45 -23.67 -6.23
C LYS A 52 11.58 -23.04 -7.61
N VAL A 53 12.74 -22.45 -7.90
CA VAL A 53 13.06 -21.97 -9.24
C VAL A 53 13.55 -23.16 -10.07
N LYS A 54 13.01 -23.30 -11.29
CA LYS A 54 13.47 -24.31 -12.24
C LYS A 54 14.85 -23.94 -12.75
N ASP A 55 15.88 -24.49 -12.11
CA ASP A 55 17.27 -24.36 -12.50
C ASP A 55 17.98 -25.71 -12.36
N PRO A 56 18.72 -26.18 -13.40
CA PRO A 56 19.36 -27.49 -13.36
C PRO A 56 20.66 -27.51 -12.55
N LEU A 57 21.24 -26.35 -12.22
CA LEU A 57 22.56 -26.25 -11.58
C LEU A 57 22.47 -25.76 -10.13
N ASN A 58 21.41 -25.06 -9.76
CA ASN A 58 21.26 -24.41 -8.46
C ASN A 58 19.94 -24.78 -7.78
N ASP A 59 19.94 -24.91 -6.45
CA ASP A 59 18.69 -25.06 -5.66
C ASP A 59 18.09 -23.69 -5.30
N TRP A 60 17.92 -22.84 -6.31
CA TRP A 60 17.38 -21.50 -6.10
C TRP A 60 15.90 -21.53 -5.72
N ARG A 61 15.52 -20.57 -4.89
CA ARG A 61 14.14 -20.36 -4.44
C ARG A 61 13.71 -18.93 -4.74
N PHE A 62 12.45 -18.80 -5.13
CA PHE A 62 11.72 -17.55 -5.01
C PHE A 62 11.09 -17.55 -3.62
N SER A 63 11.48 -16.61 -2.76
CA SER A 63 10.90 -16.48 -1.43
C SER A 63 10.43 -15.07 -1.16
N VAL A 64 9.33 -14.96 -0.41
CA VAL A 64 8.75 -13.70 0.05
C VAL A 64 8.40 -13.88 1.51
N ASP A 65 9.06 -13.11 2.37
CA ASP A 65 8.91 -13.15 3.81
C ASP A 65 8.44 -11.78 4.32
N VAL A 66 7.40 -11.77 5.15
CA VAL A 66 6.86 -10.54 5.74
C VAL A 66 7.11 -10.54 7.23
N TYR A 67 7.67 -9.44 7.73
CA TYR A 67 8.07 -9.25 9.12
C TYR A 67 7.30 -8.09 9.75
N GLU A 68 6.99 -8.23 11.03
CA GLU A 68 6.47 -7.11 11.78
C GLU A 68 7.54 -6.04 11.97
N THR A 69 7.09 -4.80 12.13
CA THR A 69 7.95 -3.70 12.58
C THR A 69 7.45 -3.14 13.89
N LYS A 70 8.22 -2.24 14.49
CA LYS A 70 7.80 -1.49 15.69
C LYS A 70 6.47 -0.74 15.45
N SER A 71 6.21 -0.26 14.23
CA SER A 71 4.93 0.36 13.89
C SER A 71 3.88 -0.72 13.60
N THR A 72 2.78 -0.74 14.37
CA THR A 72 1.74 -1.78 14.31
C THR A 72 1.22 -2.03 12.89
N PHE A 73 1.13 -0.97 12.09
CA PHE A 73 0.51 -1.00 10.77
C PHE A 73 1.51 -1.05 9.60
N ASN A 74 2.81 -1.03 9.87
CA ASN A 74 3.85 -1.16 8.86
C ASN A 74 4.54 -2.52 9.00
N PHE A 75 4.79 -3.16 7.87
CA PHE A 75 5.50 -4.44 7.79
C PHE A 75 6.59 -4.36 6.74
N LEU A 76 7.71 -5.04 7.01
CA LEU A 76 8.82 -5.18 6.09
C LEU A 76 8.62 -6.44 5.26
N VAL A 77 8.78 -6.33 3.95
CA VAL A 77 8.76 -7.46 3.03
C VAL A 77 10.19 -7.67 2.54
N LYS A 78 10.73 -8.87 2.72
CA LYS A 78 12.00 -9.30 2.11
C LYS A 78 11.70 -10.32 1.03
N ILE A 79 12.33 -10.15 -0.12
CA ILE A 79 12.13 -10.99 -1.30
C ILE A 79 13.47 -11.50 -1.76
N LYS A 80 13.55 -12.79 -2.07
CA LYS A 80 14.72 -13.41 -2.68
C LYS A 80 14.35 -14.09 -3.98
N TYR A 81 15.18 -13.91 -4.99
CA TYR A 81 15.09 -14.64 -6.25
C TYR A 81 16.49 -14.81 -6.86
N LYS A 82 16.99 -16.06 -6.87
CA LYS A 82 18.39 -16.35 -7.22
C LYS A 82 19.34 -15.56 -6.32
N GLU A 83 20.26 -14.79 -6.89
CA GLU A 83 21.18 -13.90 -6.16
C GLU A 83 20.59 -12.52 -5.87
N LEU A 84 19.36 -12.24 -6.30
CA LEU A 84 18.70 -10.95 -6.07
C LEU A 84 17.97 -10.96 -4.73
N ASP A 85 18.37 -10.04 -3.86
CA ASP A 85 17.64 -9.65 -2.67
C ASP A 85 16.93 -8.31 -2.90
N ALA A 86 15.67 -8.21 -2.50
CA ALA A 86 14.90 -6.97 -2.57
C ALA A 86 14.08 -6.77 -1.29
N GLU A 87 13.82 -5.50 -0.97
CA GLU A 87 12.99 -5.11 0.17
C GLU A 87 11.88 -4.16 -0.26
N ASP A 88 10.73 -4.26 0.39
CA ASP A 88 9.60 -3.35 0.22
C ASP A 88 8.87 -3.19 1.56
N ASN A 89 8.00 -2.19 1.66
CA ASN A 89 7.17 -1.96 2.82
C ASN A 89 5.69 -2.05 2.45
N ILE A 90 4.90 -2.64 3.34
CA ILE A 90 3.44 -2.60 3.27
C ILE A 90 2.89 -1.82 4.46
N LYS A 91 1.92 -0.96 4.18
CA LYS A 91 1.19 -0.18 5.19
C LYS A 91 -0.28 -0.55 5.14
N ILE A 92 -0.77 -1.14 6.22
CA ILE A 92 -2.17 -1.53 6.36
C ILE A 92 -2.92 -0.40 7.07
N PRO A 93 -4.01 0.13 6.51
CA PRO A 93 -4.81 1.12 7.22
C PRO A 93 -5.32 0.58 8.55
N ASN A 94 -5.42 1.44 9.56
CA ASN A 94 -5.98 1.03 10.83
C ASN A 94 -7.50 0.86 10.71
N PHE A 95 -7.95 -0.39 10.55
CA PHE A 95 -9.35 -0.75 10.50
C PHE A 95 -9.98 -0.91 11.89
N GLY A 96 -9.24 -0.74 12.98
CA GLY A 96 -9.70 -0.99 14.35
C GLY A 96 -9.64 -2.47 14.73
N ILE A 97 -8.79 -3.25 14.06
CA ILE A 97 -8.38 -4.60 14.44
C ILE A 97 -6.85 -4.72 14.29
N MET A 98 -6.24 -5.64 15.04
CA MET A 98 -4.82 -5.93 14.86
C MET A 98 -4.59 -6.43 13.43
N PRO A 99 -3.67 -5.82 12.67
CA PRO A 99 -3.46 -6.19 11.28
C PRO A 99 -2.86 -7.60 11.21
N LYS A 100 -3.48 -8.46 10.40
CA LYS A 100 -2.99 -9.81 10.11
C LYS A 100 -2.66 -9.92 8.63
N VAL A 101 -1.36 -10.03 8.32
CA VAL A 101 -0.86 -10.20 6.95
C VAL A 101 -0.93 -11.67 6.56
N GLU A 102 -1.24 -11.93 5.29
CA GLU A 102 -1.08 -13.25 4.68
C GLU A 102 -0.39 -13.12 3.32
N VAL A 103 0.37 -14.15 2.95
CA VAL A 103 0.94 -14.30 1.61
C VAL A 103 0.31 -15.54 0.98
N ARG A 104 -0.29 -15.40 -0.20
CA ARG A 104 -0.97 -16.48 -0.92
C ARG A 104 -0.37 -16.67 -2.30
N LYS A 105 -0.35 -17.91 -2.81
CA LYS A 105 0.13 -18.21 -4.16
C LYS A 105 -0.61 -17.38 -5.20
N GLY A 106 0.13 -16.82 -6.15
CA GLY A 106 -0.43 -16.08 -7.27
C GLY A 106 -0.84 -17.00 -8.41
N LYS A 107 -1.22 -16.41 -9.55
CA LYS A 107 -1.66 -17.17 -10.73
C LYS A 107 -0.49 -17.85 -11.45
N GLU A 108 0.65 -17.19 -11.48
CA GLU A 108 1.88 -17.71 -12.11
C GLU A 108 2.68 -18.53 -11.10
N GLU A 109 3.52 -19.45 -11.59
CA GLU A 109 4.32 -20.36 -10.75
C GLU A 109 5.19 -19.60 -9.73
N LEU A 110 6.01 -18.66 -10.22
CA LEU A 110 6.86 -17.80 -9.39
C LEU A 110 6.15 -16.49 -9.06
N SER A 111 4.96 -16.59 -8.47
CA SER A 111 4.20 -15.41 -8.02
C SER A 111 3.45 -15.64 -6.71
N CYS A 112 3.30 -14.57 -5.94
CA CYS A 112 2.47 -14.55 -4.75
C CYS A 112 1.81 -13.18 -4.54
N ILE A 113 0.68 -13.18 -3.86
CA ILE A 113 -0.08 -12.00 -3.46
C ILE A 113 0.12 -11.80 -1.96
N ILE A 114 0.61 -10.63 -1.59
CA ILE A 114 0.64 -10.15 -0.22
C ILE A 114 -0.67 -9.40 0.04
N GLY A 115 -1.34 -9.73 1.13
CA GLY A 115 -2.58 -9.08 1.53
C GLY A 115 -2.76 -9.12 3.04
N PHE A 116 -3.96 -8.78 3.49
CA PHE A 116 -4.30 -8.80 4.92
C PHE A 116 -5.74 -9.22 5.13
N LEU A 117 -6.06 -9.69 6.34
CA LEU A 117 -7.43 -9.99 6.72
C LEU A 117 -8.14 -8.74 7.22
N ASP A 118 -9.38 -8.53 6.76
CA ASP A 118 -10.25 -7.51 7.30
C ASP A 118 -10.99 -8.00 8.58
N LYS A 119 -11.91 -7.17 9.09
CA LYS A 119 -12.71 -7.50 10.29
C LYS A 119 -13.53 -8.78 10.17
N SER A 120 -13.94 -9.13 8.96
CA SER A 120 -14.72 -10.34 8.67
C SER A 120 -13.84 -11.57 8.43
N GLY A 121 -12.52 -11.41 8.44
CA GLY A 121 -11.57 -12.46 8.07
C GLY A 121 -11.44 -12.64 6.56
N GLU A 122 -11.98 -11.71 5.75
CA GLU A 122 -11.84 -11.76 4.30
C GLU A 122 -10.43 -11.29 3.90
N PHE A 123 -9.80 -12.04 2.98
CA PHE A 123 -8.48 -11.68 2.47
C PHE A 123 -8.56 -10.55 1.46
N LYS A 124 -7.95 -9.43 1.82
CA LYS A 124 -7.80 -8.25 0.99
C LYS A 124 -6.43 -8.25 0.34
N GLU A 125 -6.40 -8.63 -0.93
CA GLU A 125 -5.20 -8.59 -1.78
C GLU A 125 -4.62 -7.18 -1.85
N TYR A 126 -3.31 -7.01 -1.73
CA TYR A 126 -2.69 -5.67 -1.72
C TYR A 126 -1.58 -5.50 -2.75
N LYS A 127 -0.52 -6.32 -2.67
CA LYS A 127 0.61 -6.31 -3.60
C LYS A 127 0.78 -7.67 -4.28
N LEU A 128 1.14 -7.65 -5.55
CA LEU A 128 1.58 -8.82 -6.31
C LEU A 128 3.11 -8.79 -6.42
N VAL A 129 3.75 -9.87 -6.01
CA VAL A 129 5.18 -10.13 -6.23
C VAL A 129 5.28 -11.27 -7.23
N GLN A 130 6.00 -11.06 -8.32
CA GLN A 130 6.13 -12.06 -9.37
C GLN A 130 7.48 -11.96 -10.07
N VAL A 131 7.93 -13.09 -10.60
CA VAL A 131 9.04 -13.14 -11.56
C VAL A 131 8.45 -13.20 -12.96
N LYS A 132 8.78 -12.20 -13.80
CA LYS A 132 8.38 -12.18 -15.21
C LYS A 132 9.60 -11.91 -16.06
N ASN A 133 9.83 -12.71 -17.09
CA ASN A 133 11.02 -12.60 -17.95
C ASN A 133 12.34 -12.61 -17.16
N GLN A 134 12.42 -13.43 -16.10
CA GLN A 134 13.56 -13.50 -15.17
C GLN A 134 13.82 -12.22 -14.35
N GLU A 135 12.90 -11.25 -14.37
CA GLU A 135 12.98 -10.04 -13.56
C GLU A 135 12.00 -10.12 -12.38
N LEU A 136 12.45 -9.67 -11.22
CA LEU A 136 11.59 -9.51 -10.06
C LEU A 136 10.73 -8.25 -10.24
N LYS A 137 9.41 -8.41 -10.13
CA LYS A 137 8.44 -7.31 -10.20
C LYS A 137 7.54 -7.31 -8.99
N ILE A 138 7.46 -6.15 -8.35
CA ILE A 138 6.53 -5.85 -7.26
C ILE A 138 5.52 -4.84 -7.79
N SER A 139 4.23 -5.07 -7.55
CA SER A 139 3.16 -4.18 -8.04
C SER A 139 2.05 -4.07 -7.02
N THR A 140 1.62 -2.85 -6.72
CA THR A 140 0.39 -2.63 -5.95
C THR A 140 -0.81 -2.90 -6.84
N ILE A 141 -1.66 -3.84 -6.46
CA ILE A 141 -2.84 -4.26 -7.25
C ILE A 141 -4.14 -3.65 -6.72
N LYS A 142 -4.18 -3.31 -5.42
CA LYS A 142 -5.33 -2.63 -4.79
C LYS A 142 -4.83 -1.62 -3.78
N HIS A 143 -5.59 -0.56 -3.54
CA HIS A 143 -5.33 0.43 -2.50
C HIS A 143 -6.47 0.43 -1.51
N TYR A 144 -6.14 0.53 -0.22
CA TYR A 144 -7.12 0.57 0.85
C TYR A 144 -6.93 1.82 1.68
N ALA A 145 -8.04 2.40 2.09
CA ALA A 145 -8.09 3.53 2.99
C ALA A 145 -9.31 3.40 3.89
N ARG A 146 -9.23 4.02 5.07
CA ARG A 146 -10.37 4.19 5.96
C ARG A 146 -10.93 5.60 5.76
N THR A 147 -12.22 5.69 5.45
CA THR A 147 -12.93 6.96 5.34
C THR A 147 -13.66 7.25 6.63
N LEU A 148 -13.55 8.48 7.14
CA LEU A 148 -14.34 8.94 8.28
C LEU A 148 -15.63 9.57 7.74
N TYR A 149 -16.78 9.05 8.14
CA TYR A 149 -18.07 9.64 7.82
C TYR A 149 -18.52 10.55 8.96
N LYS A 150 -18.82 11.81 8.64
CA LYS A 150 -19.43 12.74 9.60
C LYS A 150 -20.91 12.39 9.73
N VAL A 151 -21.27 11.73 10.82
CA VAL A 151 -22.70 11.54 11.15
C VAL A 151 -23.25 12.91 11.53
N LYS A 152 -24.22 13.41 10.75
CA LYS A 152 -24.92 14.66 11.06
C LYS A 152 -25.81 14.38 12.26
N LYS A 153 -25.53 15.04 13.38
CA LYS A 153 -26.35 14.98 14.60
C LYS A 153 -27.62 15.79 14.41
#